data_AF-A0A547TFB7-F1
#
_entry.id   AF-A0A547TFB7-F1
#
_cell.length_a   1.000
_cell.length_b   1.000
_cell.length_c   1.000
_cell.angle_alpha   90.00
_cell.angle_beta   90.00
_cell.angle_gamma   90.00
#
_symmetry.space_group_name_H-M   'P 1'
#
loop_
_entity.id
_entity.type
_entity.pdbx_description
1 polymer ?
#
loop_
_entity_poly.entity_id
_entity_poly.type
_entity_poly.pdbx_seq_one_letter_code
_entity_poly.pdbx_strand_id
1 'polypeptide(L)' 'MSQLYTQPDLFLQERIPHKPYCKDFKEAPMLVRSYAAAIKRRYIQVNPPHLRVFMLFDLDYERAGVAWAEKKVPTTSWPR' A
#
# COMPACT_ATOMS: atom_id res chain seq x y z
N MET A 1 25.06 -3.70 16.56
CA MET A 1 23.63 -3.82 16.91
C MET A 1 22.83 -3.28 15.75
N SER A 2 22.35 -4.14 14.84
CA SER A 2 21.46 -3.68 13.76
C SER A 2 20.14 -3.26 14.39
N GLN A 3 19.78 -1.99 14.26
CA GLN A 3 18.40 -1.59 14.53
C GLN A 3 17.52 -2.40 13.58
N LEU A 4 16.70 -3.30 14.13
CA LEU A 4 15.63 -3.91 13.37
C LEU A 4 14.65 -2.79 13.08
N TYR A 5 14.67 -2.28 11.85
CA TYR A 5 13.67 -1.32 11.38
C TYR A 5 12.33 -2.07 11.29
N THR A 6 11.55 -2.04 12.36
CA THR A 6 10.19 -2.61 12.33
C THR A 6 9.32 -1.70 11.48
N GLN A 7 8.90 -2.18 10.32
CA GLN A 7 7.91 -1.49 9.50
C GLN A 7 6.61 -1.36 10.32
N PRO A 8 6.10 -0.14 10.57
CA PRO A 8 4.82 0.04 11.24
C PRO A 8 3.71 -0.64 10.42
N ASP A 9 2.71 -1.20 11.09
CA ASP A 9 1.57 -1.80 10.39
C ASP A 9 0.86 -0.72 9.55
N LEU A 10 0.85 -0.94 8.23
CA LEU A 10 0.27 -0.02 7.24
C LEU A 10 -1.25 0.07 7.35
N PHE A 11 -1.88 -0.91 7.98
CA PHE A 11 -3.33 -1.07 8.03
C PHE A 11 -3.93 -0.71 9.37
N LEU A 12 -3.19 -0.05 10.27
CA LEU A 12 -3.75 0.46 11.50
C LEU A 12 -4.89 1.46 11.22
N GLN A 13 -5.94 1.38 12.02
CA GLN A 13 -7.13 2.23 11.87
C GLN A 13 -6.82 3.73 11.95
N GLU A 14 -5.78 4.11 12.71
CA GLU A 14 -5.31 5.49 12.83
C GLU A 14 -4.62 6.02 11.56
N ARG A 15 -4.17 5.13 10.66
CA ARG A 15 -3.45 5.49 9.44
C ARG A 15 -4.35 5.51 8.21
N ILE A 16 -5.22 4.51 8.08
CA ILE A 16 -6.07 4.39 6.91
C ILE A 16 -7.34 5.25 7.05
N PRO A 17 -7.96 5.68 5.93
CA PRO A 17 -9.20 6.46 6.00
C PRO A 17 -10.27 5.76 6.83
N HIS A 18 -11.07 6.51 7.59
CA HIS A 18 -12.21 5.94 8.34
C HIS A 18 -13.24 5.24 7.45
N LYS A 19 -13.38 5.73 6.21
CA LYS A 19 -14.24 5.17 5.18
C LYS A 19 -13.47 4.95 3.88
N PRO A 20 -12.57 3.96 3.79
CA PRO A 20 -11.73 3.80 2.62
C PRO A 20 -12.54 3.20 1.48
N TYR A 21 -12.12 3.52 0.25
CA TYR A 21 -12.57 2.79 -0.93
C TYR A 21 -12.06 1.35 -0.86
N CYS A 22 -12.87 0.38 -1.29
CA CYS A 22 -12.51 -1.03 -1.25
C CYS A 22 -13.31 -1.88 -2.25
N LYS A 23 -12.75 -3.02 -2.65
CA LYS A 23 -13.39 -4.02 -3.53
C LYS A 23 -12.73 -5.40 -3.41
N ASP A 24 -13.47 -6.44 -3.78
CA ASP A 24 -13.02 -7.83 -3.60
C ASP A 24 -12.08 -8.31 -4.72
N PHE A 25 -12.30 -7.83 -5.95
CA PHE A 25 -11.47 -8.09 -7.12
C PHE A 25 -11.39 -6.85 -8.02
N LYS A 26 -10.56 -6.88 -9.06
CA LYS A 26 -10.21 -5.68 -9.84
C LYS A 26 -11.40 -5.10 -10.62
N GLU A 27 -12.30 -5.94 -11.09
CA GLU A 27 -13.49 -5.60 -11.90
C GLU A 27 -14.73 -5.34 -11.03
N ALA A 28 -14.65 -5.58 -9.72
CA ALA A 28 -15.77 -5.38 -8.80
C ALA A 28 -16.11 -3.88 -8.65
N PRO A 29 -17.38 -3.56 -8.34
CA PRO A 29 -17.79 -2.20 -8.01
C PRO A 29 -16.95 -1.60 -6.89
N MET A 30 -16.65 -0.30 -7.00
CA MET A 30 -15.98 0.43 -5.92
C MET A 30 -16.95 0.66 -4.76
N LEU A 31 -16.58 0.25 -3.55
CA LEU A 31 -17.37 0.44 -2.34
C LEU A 31 -16.69 1.41 -1.38
N VAL A 32 -17.49 2.19 -0.66
CA VAL A 32 -17.06 2.94 0.52
C VAL A 32 -17.59 2.24 1.76
N ARG A 33 -16.72 1.81 2.68
CA ARG A 33 -17.10 1.01 3.87
C ARG A 33 -16.37 1.50 5.11
N SER A 34 -16.80 1.10 6.30
CA SER A 34 -16.03 1.36 7.52
C SER A 34 -14.70 0.60 7.52
N TYR A 35 -13.74 1.05 8.31
CA TYR A 35 -12.47 0.35 8.57
C TYR A 35 -12.64 -1.16 8.73
N ALA A 36 -13.46 -1.59 9.70
CA ALA A 36 -13.63 -3.00 10.06
C ALA A 36 -14.18 -3.88 8.93
N ALA A 37 -14.93 -3.29 7.99
CA ALA A 37 -15.44 -3.98 6.83
C ALA A 37 -14.43 -3.93 5.66
N ALA A 38 -13.80 -2.79 5.44
CA ALA A 38 -12.89 -2.58 4.32
C ALA A 38 -11.60 -3.39 4.45
N ILE A 39 -11.04 -3.53 5.66
CA ILE A 39 -9.76 -4.21 5.89
C ILE A 39 -9.78 -5.69 5.51
N LYS A 40 -10.98 -6.28 5.40
CA LYS A 40 -11.19 -7.68 5.00
C LYS A 40 -11.20 -7.87 3.48
N ARG A 41 -11.06 -6.79 2.70
CA ARG A 41 -11.13 -6.82 1.23
C ARG A 41 -9.75 -6.78 0.60
N ARG A 42 -9.61 -7.44 -0.55
CA ARG A 42 -8.33 -7.58 -1.25
C ARG A 42 -7.78 -6.25 -1.77
N TYR A 43 -8.66 -5.35 -2.20
CA TYR A 43 -8.29 -4.03 -2.66
C TYR A 43 -8.88 -3.00 -1.69
N ILE A 44 -8.02 -2.16 -1.12
CA ILE A 44 -8.38 -1.12 -0.16
C ILE A 44 -7.54 0.14 -0.41
N GLN A 45 -8.15 1.31 -0.25
CA GLN A 45 -7.43 2.57 -0.22
C GLN A 45 -6.71 2.72 1.12
N VAL A 46 -5.40 2.59 1.10
CA VAL A 46 -4.55 2.72 2.30
C VAL A 46 -4.26 4.19 2.62
N ASN A 47 -4.09 5.04 1.60
CA ASN A 47 -3.67 6.43 1.75
C ASN A 47 -4.86 7.41 1.69
N PRO A 48 -5.06 8.31 2.66
CA PRO A 48 -6.01 9.41 2.53
C PRO A 48 -5.50 10.45 1.50
N PRO A 49 -6.37 11.31 0.94
CA PRO A 49 -5.98 12.21 -0.15
C PRO A 49 -4.80 13.17 0.15
N HIS A 50 -4.61 13.53 1.42
CA HIS A 50 -3.61 14.49 1.88
C HIS A 50 -2.31 13.84 2.40
N LEU A 51 -2.22 12.51 2.46
CA LEU A 51 -1.06 11.80 3.01
C LEU A 51 -0.68 10.62 2.10
N ARG A 52 0.61 10.42 1.89
CA ARG A 52 1.13 9.22 1.21
C ARG A 52 2.01 8.45 2.17
N VAL A 53 1.64 7.20 2.44
CA VAL A 53 2.48 6.21 3.11
C VAL A 53 3.09 5.31 2.05
N PHE A 54 4.36 4.97 2.24
CA PHE A 54 5.15 4.17 1.32
C PHE A 54 5.49 2.81 1.96
N MET A 55 5.54 1.77 1.13
CA MET A 55 6.17 0.50 1.49
C MET A 55 7.59 0.51 0.94
N LEU A 56 8.57 0.30 1.82
CA LEU A 56 9.97 0.22 1.44
C LEU A 56 10.33 -1.26 1.25
N PHE A 57 10.93 -1.57 0.10
CA PHE A 57 11.39 -2.91 -0.20
C PHE A 57 12.91 -2.87 -0.32
N ASP A 58 13.59 -3.65 0.50
CA ASP A 58 15.02 -3.92 0.35
C ASP A 58 15.19 -5.02 -0.71
N LEU A 59 15.97 -4.74 -1.74
CA LEU A 59 16.06 -5.57 -2.93
C LEU A 59 17.53 -5.87 -3.24
N ASP A 60 18.01 -7.03 -2.81
CA ASP A 60 19.40 -7.46 -2.93
C ASP A 60 19.67 -8.24 -4.22
N TYR A 61 19.45 -7.62 -5.39
CA TYR A 61 19.80 -8.23 -6.68
C TYR A 61 20.18 -7.19 -7.74
N GLU A 62 20.93 -7.65 -8.75
CA GLU A 62 21.37 -6.78 -9.85
C GLU A 62 20.16 -6.14 -10.55
N ARG A 63 20.26 -4.83 -10.87
CA ARG A 63 19.20 -4.03 -11.50
C ARG A 63 17.91 -3.86 -10.67
N ALA A 64 17.94 -4.07 -9.35
CA ALA A 64 16.79 -3.87 -8.47
C ALA A 64 16.06 -2.52 -8.65
N GLY A 65 16.79 -1.42 -8.90
CA GLY A 65 16.21 -0.09 -9.11
C GLY A 65 15.27 0.04 -10.33
N VAL A 66 15.36 -0.86 -11.30
CA VAL A 66 14.50 -0.89 -12.50
C VAL A 66 13.61 -2.13 -12.58
N ALA A 67 13.68 -3.02 -11.59
CA ALA A 67 12.95 -4.29 -11.58
C ALA A 67 11.43 -4.13 -11.66
N TRP A 68 10.90 -2.99 -11.19
CA TRP A 68 9.48 -2.68 -11.26
C TRP A 68 8.94 -2.68 -12.70
N ALA A 69 9.74 -2.19 -13.65
CA ALA A 69 9.36 -2.09 -15.06
C ALA A 69 9.23 -3.47 -15.71
N GLU A 70 10.08 -4.42 -15.32
CA GLU A 70 10.10 -5.77 -15.85
C GLU A 70 8.99 -6.65 -15.23
N LYS A 71 8.62 -6.39 -13.97
CA LYS A 71 7.68 -7.22 -13.19
C LYS A 71 6.21 -6.77 -13.30
N LYS A 72 5.88 -5.82 -14.17
CA LYS A 72 4.52 -5.25 -14.33
C LYS A 72 3.91 -4.77 -13.01
N VAL A 73 4.75 -4.30 -12.08
CA VAL A 73 4.30 -3.69 -10.83
C VAL A 73 4.24 -2.16 -10.99
N PRO A 74 3.47 -1.47 -10.14
CA PRO A 74 3.40 -0.01 -10.19
C PRO A 74 4.78 0.63 -10.13
N THR A 75 4.95 1.74 -10.85
CA THR A 75 6.21 2.50 -10.81
C THR A 75 6.51 2.94 -9.39
N THR A 76 7.80 2.93 -9.06
CA THR A 76 8.33 3.50 -7.82
C THR A 76 7.87 4.95 -7.69
N SER A 77 7.24 5.28 -6.58
CA SER A 77 6.79 6.64 -6.30
C SER A 77 7.94 7.47 -5.72
N TRP A 78 8.93 7.77 -6.55
CA TRP A 78 9.98 8.72 -6.19
C TRP A 78 9.31 10.09 -5.92
N PRO A 79 9.66 10.79 -4.82
CA PRO A 79 9.27 12.18 -4.67
C PRO A 79 9.90 12.94 -5.84
N ARG A 80 9.04 13.55 -6.67
CA ARG A 80 9.46 14.56 -7.64
C ARG A 80 9.68 15.88 -6.93
#